data_AF-A0A179VGI7-F1
#
_entry.id   AF-A0A179VGI7-F1
#
_cell.length_a   1.000
_cell.length_b   1.000
_cell.length_c   1.000
_cell.angle_alpha   90.00
_cell.angle_beta   90.00
_cell.angle_gamma   90.00
#
_symmetry.space_group_name_H-M   'P 1'
#
loop_
_entity.id
_entity.type
_entity.pdbx_description
1 polymer ?
#
loop_
_entity_poly.entity_id
_entity_poly.type
_entity_poly.pdbx_seq_one_letter_code
_entity_poly.pdbx_strand_id
1 'polypeptide(L)'
;MTANPQATTRNPVATAELGVWITVLRENHLNLTHEQFAEAGGPDIDTQRLIEHGTDKQIDPETVRKYQHAFLTRLDDPYRSLFDALLIGCQYEDNPAAVARLKMERIEADQPNFVVGIDVTNPTFREPIYGDAIHLDALATHLPDAFRANFAYVLPEIVRHHRCLVLVRGPKAEHPALLTLRDAEWRDAKPNGDFFYVGTAPQENTYLYPLDPIANIRNLDRALKRSNALGATRDEATPLAWAIIIANSRAQASSTPAIEAWSDLAAEGPHAFTVSDRTVAMPDDGTEPPRPRPPLQSQIPDAETIWRTSKDILTPWRDDHTLATFFITVTDMTSRENIIAQRQQTPTPTPELTESVWAFNDDHYRGNLVDVLTDQHITTATISATSLTLNPPPIGASTTHALPTGIRGRAVVRSEGTQLWRVARISEY
;
A
#
# COMPACT_ATOMS: atom_id res chain seq x y z
N MET A 1 43.79 -14.21 -1.30
CA MET A 1 43.38 -14.83 -0.02
C MET A 1 41.87 -14.92 -0.01
N THR A 2 41.35 -16.06 -0.44
CA THR A 2 39.91 -16.38 -0.44
C THR A 2 39.54 -16.89 0.95
N ALA A 3 38.79 -16.07 1.71
CA ALA A 3 38.18 -16.54 2.94
C ALA A 3 37.08 -17.55 2.58
N ASN A 4 37.25 -18.79 3.01
CA ASN A 4 36.27 -19.85 2.92
C ASN A 4 35.23 -19.61 4.02
N PRO A 5 33.97 -19.25 3.73
CA PRO A 5 32.96 -19.17 4.77
C PRO A 5 32.64 -20.60 5.19
N GLN A 6 33.15 -20.99 6.37
CA GLN A 6 32.66 -22.18 7.05
C GLN A 6 31.18 -21.94 7.38
N ALA A 7 30.30 -22.36 6.47
CA ALA A 7 28.96 -22.79 6.85
C ALA A 7 29.18 -23.90 7.86
N THR A 8 29.09 -23.55 9.14
CA THR A 8 29.08 -24.52 10.22
C THR A 8 27.88 -25.40 9.94
N THR A 9 28.13 -26.65 9.53
CA THR A 9 27.13 -27.69 9.38
C THR A 9 26.61 -28.06 10.77
N ARG A 10 25.91 -27.12 11.41
CA ARG A 10 25.07 -27.43 12.56
C ARG A 10 23.93 -28.28 12.02
N ASN A 11 23.78 -29.48 12.56
CA ASN A 11 22.60 -30.27 12.33
C ASN A 11 21.39 -29.46 12.81
N PRO A 12 20.38 -29.26 11.97
CA PRO A 12 19.24 -28.45 12.34
C PRO A 12 18.44 -29.02 13.52
N VAL A 13 17.81 -28.15 14.30
CA VAL A 13 16.85 -28.54 15.34
C VAL A 13 15.46 -28.36 14.76
N ALA A 14 14.57 -29.34 14.95
CA ALA A 14 13.16 -29.17 14.64
C ALA A 14 12.58 -28.06 15.51
N THR A 15 12.04 -27.02 14.90
CA THR A 15 11.28 -25.99 15.60
C THR A 15 9.79 -26.26 15.43
N ALA A 16 8.97 -25.75 16.35
CA ALA A 16 7.51 -25.83 16.22
C ALA A 16 7.03 -25.25 14.89
N GLU A 17 7.67 -24.18 14.42
CA GLU A 17 7.32 -23.52 13.17
C GLU A 17 7.61 -24.37 11.94
N LEU A 18 8.76 -25.05 11.90
CA LEU A 18 9.08 -25.96 10.82
C LEU A 18 8.11 -27.15 10.79
N GLY A 19 7.72 -27.66 11.96
CA GLY A 19 6.74 -28.73 12.08
C GLY A 19 5.36 -28.36 11.53
N VAL A 20 4.88 -27.15 11.82
CA VAL A 20 3.64 -26.61 11.25
C VAL A 20 3.72 -26.56 9.73
N TRP A 21 4.83 -26.05 9.18
CA TRP A 21 5.01 -25.95 7.74
C TRP A 21 5.08 -27.29 7.03
N ILE A 22 5.79 -28.27 7.59
CA ILE A 22 5.84 -29.64 7.06
C ILE A 22 4.44 -30.23 7.01
N THR A 23 3.66 -30.05 8.08
CA THR A 23 2.26 -30.51 8.15
C THR A 23 1.42 -29.86 7.05
N VAL A 24 1.49 -28.53 6.89
CA VAL A 24 0.75 -27.79 5.86
C VAL A 24 1.10 -28.25 4.45
N LEU A 25 2.38 -28.44 4.16
CA LEU A 25 2.81 -28.92 2.84
C LEU A 25 2.35 -30.35 2.58
N ARG A 26 2.47 -31.24 3.57
CA ARG A 26 2.09 -32.65 3.45
C ARG A 26 0.57 -32.84 3.36
N GLU A 27 -0.18 -32.27 4.29
CA GLU A 27 -1.63 -32.50 4.42
C GLU A 27 -2.46 -31.59 3.55
N ASN A 28 -2.18 -30.30 3.54
CA ASN A 28 -3.06 -29.33 2.88
C ASN A 28 -2.70 -29.11 1.41
N HIS A 29 -1.40 -29.11 1.09
CA HIS A 29 -0.97 -28.88 -0.29
C HIS A 29 -0.86 -30.18 -1.11
N LEU A 30 -0.23 -31.22 -0.54
CA LEU A 30 -0.05 -32.50 -1.23
C LEU A 30 -1.14 -33.54 -0.94
N ASN A 31 -1.95 -33.34 0.11
CA ASN A 31 -2.99 -34.28 0.54
C ASN A 31 -2.47 -35.71 0.80
N LEU A 32 -1.37 -35.82 1.55
CA LEU A 32 -0.70 -37.08 1.86
C LEU A 32 -0.78 -37.44 3.34
N THR A 33 -0.94 -38.73 3.63
CA THR A 33 -0.73 -39.28 4.97
C THR A 33 0.76 -39.45 5.27
N HIS A 34 1.11 -39.68 6.54
CA HIS A 34 2.50 -39.99 6.94
C HIS A 34 3.04 -41.23 6.22
N GLU A 35 2.20 -42.26 6.06
CA GLU A 35 2.55 -43.51 5.37
C GLU A 35 2.89 -43.24 3.91
N GLN A 36 2.00 -42.53 3.19
CA GLN A 36 2.20 -42.20 1.78
C GLN A 36 3.43 -41.31 1.56
N PHE A 37 3.72 -40.43 2.52
CA PHE A 37 4.91 -39.58 2.48
C PHE A 37 6.19 -40.38 2.72
N ALA A 38 6.18 -41.35 3.63
CA ALA A 38 7.30 -42.27 3.85
C ALA A 38 7.54 -43.18 2.63
N GLU A 39 6.48 -43.70 2.01
CA GLU A 39 6.54 -44.49 0.77
C GLU A 39 7.14 -43.69 -0.40
N ALA A 40 6.95 -42.37 -0.42
CA ALA A 40 7.59 -41.47 -1.38
C ALA A 40 9.07 -41.18 -1.08
N GLY A 41 9.69 -41.92 -0.15
CA GLY A 41 11.08 -41.75 0.27
C GLY A 41 11.28 -40.66 1.32
N GLY A 42 10.21 -40.24 2.00
CA GLY A 42 10.25 -39.37 3.17
C GLY A 42 10.78 -40.09 4.43
N PRO A 43 10.90 -39.37 5.57
CA PRO A 43 11.27 -39.99 6.84
C PRO A 43 10.23 -41.02 7.30
N ASP A 44 10.60 -41.89 8.24
CA ASP A 44 9.64 -42.81 8.86
C ASP A 44 8.54 -42.05 9.64
N ILE A 45 7.40 -42.71 9.87
CA ILE A 45 6.20 -42.11 10.47
C ILE A 45 6.49 -41.51 11.85
N ASP A 46 7.28 -42.20 12.68
CA ASP A 46 7.61 -41.72 14.03
C ASP A 46 8.49 -40.47 13.98
N THR A 47 9.48 -40.45 13.07
CA THR A 47 10.29 -39.26 12.80
C THR A 47 9.45 -38.10 12.30
N GLN A 48 8.52 -38.33 11.37
CA GLN A 48 7.63 -37.28 10.87
C GLN A 48 6.80 -36.69 12.00
N ARG A 49 6.14 -37.53 12.81
CA ARG A 49 5.33 -37.09 13.95
C ARG A 49 6.13 -36.28 14.95
N LEU A 50 7.33 -36.72 15.33
CA LEU A 50 8.17 -36.00 16.29
C LEU A 50 8.50 -34.59 15.82
N ILE A 51 8.86 -34.43 14.54
CA ILE A 51 9.22 -33.13 13.94
C ILE A 51 7.98 -32.24 13.80
N GLU A 52 6.86 -32.78 13.30
CA GLU A 52 5.62 -32.03 13.10
C GLU A 52 4.98 -31.54 14.41
N HIS A 53 5.20 -32.25 15.53
CA HIS A 53 4.78 -31.82 16.86
C HIS A 53 5.75 -30.80 17.50
N GLY A 54 6.81 -30.39 16.79
CA GLY A 54 7.78 -29.42 17.32
C GLY A 54 8.62 -29.96 18.48
N THR A 55 8.84 -31.28 18.55
CA THR A 55 9.77 -31.84 19.55
C THR A 55 11.17 -31.33 19.22
N ASP A 56 11.98 -30.95 20.21
CA ASP A 56 13.40 -30.55 20.07
C ASP A 56 14.32 -31.71 19.61
N LYS A 57 13.93 -32.38 18.52
CA LYS A 57 14.68 -33.44 17.86
C LYS A 57 15.65 -32.77 16.90
N GLN A 58 16.91 -33.15 17.01
CA GLN A 58 17.90 -32.81 16.00
C GLN A 58 17.52 -33.49 14.69
N ILE A 59 17.30 -32.71 13.64
CA ILE A 59 17.05 -33.17 12.28
C ILE A 59 18.43 -33.40 11.66
N ASP A 60 18.82 -34.65 11.48
CA ASP A 60 20.08 -34.97 10.80
C ASP A 60 20.00 -34.67 9.28
N PRO A 61 21.15 -34.58 8.59
CA PRO A 61 21.17 -34.30 7.16
C PRO A 61 20.45 -35.37 6.31
N GLU A 62 20.40 -36.61 6.79
CA GLU A 62 19.68 -37.69 6.10
C GLU A 62 18.17 -37.43 6.13
N THR A 63 17.63 -37.00 7.26
CA THR A 63 16.23 -36.65 7.46
C THR A 63 15.84 -35.46 6.58
N VAL A 64 16.68 -34.42 6.52
CA VAL A 64 16.48 -33.30 5.57
C VAL A 64 16.42 -33.81 4.13
N ARG A 65 17.36 -34.66 3.73
CA ARG A 65 17.40 -35.23 2.37
C ARG A 65 16.16 -36.06 2.05
N LYS A 66 15.63 -36.80 3.03
CA LYS A 66 14.37 -37.58 2.87
C LYS A 66 13.17 -36.65 2.67
N TYR A 67 13.03 -35.58 3.46
CA TYR A 67 11.99 -34.58 3.23
C TYR A 67 12.13 -33.92 1.87
N GLN A 68 13.32 -33.44 1.51
CA GLN A 68 13.59 -32.85 0.21
C GLN A 68 13.21 -33.80 -0.91
N HIS A 69 13.58 -35.08 -0.82
CA HIS A 69 13.25 -36.07 -1.84
C HIS A 69 11.74 -36.27 -1.99
N ALA A 70 11.03 -36.48 -0.89
CA ALA A 70 9.58 -36.68 -0.91
C ALA A 70 8.82 -35.44 -1.42
N PHE A 71 9.27 -34.24 -1.06
CA PHE A 71 8.68 -32.99 -1.56
C PHE A 71 9.02 -32.75 -3.03
N LEU A 72 10.29 -32.85 -3.45
CA LEU A 72 10.72 -32.58 -4.83
C LEU A 72 10.07 -33.53 -5.86
N THR A 73 9.75 -34.76 -5.46
CA THR A 73 9.08 -35.73 -6.34
C THR A 73 7.60 -35.45 -6.53
N ARG A 74 7.00 -34.56 -5.74
CA ARG A 74 5.55 -34.31 -5.71
C ARG A 74 5.15 -32.84 -5.89
N LEU A 75 6.04 -31.89 -5.58
CA LEU A 75 5.80 -30.46 -5.73
C LEU A 75 6.09 -29.97 -7.15
N ASP A 76 5.22 -29.08 -7.62
CA ASP A 76 5.45 -28.30 -8.82
C ASP A 76 6.65 -27.36 -8.66
N ASP A 77 7.22 -26.95 -9.80
CA ASP A 77 8.48 -26.20 -9.89
C ASP A 77 8.57 -24.96 -8.98
N PRO A 78 7.52 -24.11 -8.78
CA PRO A 78 7.68 -22.95 -7.92
C PRO A 78 7.73 -23.31 -6.43
N TYR A 79 7.36 -24.53 -6.00
CA TYR A 79 7.36 -24.93 -4.60
C TYR A 79 8.55 -25.84 -4.25
N ARG A 80 9.34 -26.25 -5.23
CA ARG A 80 10.56 -27.07 -5.00
C ARG A 80 11.57 -26.39 -4.08
N SER A 81 11.73 -25.08 -4.22
CA SER A 81 12.63 -24.25 -3.39
C SER A 81 12.02 -23.86 -2.05
N LEU A 82 10.71 -24.06 -1.85
CA LEU A 82 10.01 -23.61 -0.64
C LEU A 82 10.51 -24.32 0.62
N PHE A 83 10.68 -25.64 0.55
CA PHE A 83 11.14 -26.41 1.71
C PHE A 83 12.54 -25.99 2.15
N ASP A 84 13.46 -25.77 1.20
CA ASP A 84 14.82 -25.30 1.49
C ASP A 84 14.81 -23.91 2.11
N ALA A 85 13.98 -23.00 1.58
CA ALA A 85 13.80 -21.69 2.17
C ALA A 85 13.23 -21.77 3.59
N LEU A 86 12.20 -22.59 3.83
CA LEU A 86 11.64 -22.76 5.17
C LEU A 86 12.64 -23.31 6.17
N LEU A 87 13.43 -24.31 5.74
CA LEU A 87 14.51 -24.90 6.53
C LEU A 87 15.52 -23.82 6.95
N ILE A 88 16.03 -23.04 5.99
CA ILE A 88 16.97 -21.94 6.24
C ILE A 88 16.33 -20.89 7.15
N GLY A 89 15.07 -20.49 6.90
CA GLY A 89 14.39 -19.43 7.64
C GLY A 89 14.12 -19.78 9.10
N CYS A 90 13.81 -21.04 9.39
CA CYS A 90 13.58 -21.50 10.76
C CYS A 90 14.89 -21.65 11.55
N GLN A 91 16.01 -21.90 10.87
CA GLN A 91 17.30 -22.19 11.50
C GLN A 91 18.27 -21.02 11.52
N TYR A 92 17.99 -19.99 10.72
CA TYR A 92 18.82 -18.81 10.66
C TYR A 92 19.02 -18.24 12.07
N GLU A 93 20.27 -18.08 12.49
CA GLU A 93 20.62 -17.32 13.68
C GLU A 93 20.90 -15.89 13.27
N ASP A 94 20.30 -14.94 13.99
CA ASP A 94 20.46 -13.53 13.67
C ASP A 94 21.93 -13.12 13.78
N ASN A 95 22.46 -12.45 12.75
CA ASN A 95 23.77 -11.80 12.79
C ASN A 95 23.60 -10.28 12.96
N PRO A 96 23.74 -9.72 14.19
CA PRO A 96 23.51 -8.31 14.45
C PRO A 96 24.44 -7.38 13.66
N ALA A 97 25.67 -7.82 13.35
CA ALA A 97 26.65 -7.02 12.63
C ALA A 97 26.28 -6.88 11.14
N ALA A 98 25.75 -7.94 10.53
CA ALA A 98 25.22 -7.87 9.15
C ALA A 98 24.04 -6.89 9.09
N VAL A 99 23.10 -7.01 10.04
CA VAL A 99 21.94 -6.12 10.14
C VAL A 99 22.36 -4.65 10.29
N ALA A 100 23.26 -4.34 11.22
CA ALA A 100 23.71 -2.97 11.46
C ALA A 100 24.36 -2.33 10.22
N ARG A 101 25.13 -3.09 9.43
CA ARG A 101 25.74 -2.59 8.18
C ARG A 101 24.69 -2.25 7.13
N LEU A 102 23.66 -3.08 7.02
CA LEU A 102 22.59 -2.91 6.03
C LEU A 102 21.68 -1.72 6.36
N LYS A 103 21.50 -1.40 7.66
CA LYS A 103 20.87 -0.14 8.09
C LYS A 103 21.64 1.08 7.54
N MET A 104 22.97 1.06 7.61
CA MET A 104 23.82 2.18 7.16
C MET A 104 23.80 2.34 5.63
N GLU A 105 23.89 1.24 4.87
CA GLU A 105 23.93 1.28 3.40
C GLU A 105 22.58 1.69 2.75
N ARG A 106 21.46 1.52 3.47
CA ARG A 106 20.10 1.71 2.92
C ARG A 106 19.47 3.07 3.22
N ILE A 107 19.93 3.78 4.26
CA ILE A 107 19.49 5.17 4.53
C ILE A 107 19.78 6.11 3.35
N GLU A 108 20.65 5.71 2.41
CA GLU A 108 21.13 6.57 1.32
C GLU A 108 20.33 6.48 0.00
N ALA A 109 19.32 5.61 -0.15
CA ALA A 109 18.74 5.35 -1.48
C ALA A 109 17.23 5.67 -1.62
N ASP A 110 16.91 6.69 -2.43
CA ASP A 110 15.61 6.95 -3.08
C ASP A 110 15.27 5.82 -4.08
N GLN A 111 15.13 4.58 -3.59
CA GLN A 111 14.77 3.45 -4.44
C GLN A 111 13.29 3.53 -4.83
N PRO A 112 12.93 3.19 -6.08
CA PRO A 112 11.54 3.23 -6.53
C PRO A 112 10.70 2.04 -6.05
N ASN A 113 11.30 1.06 -5.35
CA ASN A 113 10.65 -0.19 -4.92
C ASN A 113 10.82 -0.39 -3.40
N PHE A 114 9.94 -1.18 -2.79
CA PHE A 114 10.17 -1.64 -1.42
C PHE A 114 11.34 -2.59 -1.36
N VAL A 115 12.15 -2.49 -0.29
CA VAL A 115 13.02 -3.60 0.10
C VAL A 115 12.24 -4.46 1.07
N VAL A 116 11.86 -5.64 0.61
CA VAL A 116 11.12 -6.66 1.35
C VAL A 116 11.96 -7.20 2.51
N GLY A 117 13.26 -7.33 2.28
CA GLY A 117 14.18 -7.86 3.27
C GLY A 117 15.51 -8.23 2.61
N ILE A 118 16.28 -9.05 3.30
CA ILE A 118 17.61 -9.46 2.84
C ILE A 118 17.63 -10.95 2.65
N ASP A 119 18.16 -11.38 1.51
CA ASP A 119 18.29 -12.78 1.18
C ASP A 119 19.34 -13.44 2.07
N VAL A 120 18.89 -14.19 3.07
CA VAL A 120 19.79 -14.94 3.97
C VAL A 120 20.21 -16.29 3.39
N THR A 121 19.67 -16.68 2.22
CA THR A 121 20.21 -17.83 1.47
C THR A 121 21.54 -17.48 0.80
N ASN A 122 21.80 -16.18 0.57
CA ASN A 122 23.06 -15.71 0.05
C ASN A 122 24.10 -15.55 1.17
N PRO A 123 25.24 -16.27 1.14
CA PRO A 123 26.24 -16.26 2.22
C PRO A 123 26.93 -14.90 2.41
N THR A 124 26.82 -14.00 1.44
CA THR A 124 27.37 -12.65 1.56
C THR A 124 26.43 -11.69 2.31
N PHE A 125 25.14 -12.03 2.43
CA PHE A 125 24.09 -11.19 3.00
C PHE A 125 24.03 -9.79 2.35
N ARG A 126 24.31 -9.71 1.04
CA ARG A 126 24.39 -8.45 0.29
C ARG A 126 23.25 -8.22 -0.68
N GLU A 127 22.38 -9.20 -0.88
CA GLU A 127 21.32 -9.12 -1.88
C GLU A 127 20.00 -8.72 -1.20
N PRO A 128 19.64 -7.43 -1.22
CA PRO A 128 18.30 -7.00 -0.88
C PRO A 128 17.30 -7.62 -1.84
N ILE A 129 16.16 -8.04 -1.28
CA ILE A 129 15.01 -8.50 -2.05
C ILE A 129 14.08 -7.31 -2.20
N TYR A 130 13.79 -6.95 -3.45
CA TYR A 130 12.90 -5.85 -3.78
C TYR A 130 11.51 -6.35 -4.20
N GLY A 131 10.52 -5.47 -4.08
CA GLY A 131 9.16 -5.70 -4.56
C GLY A 131 8.39 -4.40 -4.66
N ASP A 132 7.54 -4.29 -5.68
CA ASP A 132 6.59 -3.18 -5.84
C ASP A 132 5.25 -3.52 -5.19
N ALA A 133 4.90 -4.79 -5.26
CA ALA A 133 3.77 -5.38 -4.59
C ALA A 133 4.22 -6.61 -3.82
N ILE A 134 3.81 -6.70 -2.56
CA ILE A 134 4.09 -7.82 -1.66
C ILE A 134 2.75 -8.42 -1.27
N HIS A 135 2.52 -9.69 -1.59
CA HIS A 135 1.26 -10.38 -1.32
C HIS A 135 1.49 -11.61 -0.46
N LEU A 136 0.58 -11.85 0.47
CA LEU A 136 0.49 -13.13 1.16
C LEU A 136 0.12 -14.21 0.13
N ASP A 137 0.96 -15.24 -0.01
CA ASP A 137 0.71 -16.33 -0.97
C ASP A 137 -0.52 -17.17 -0.56
N ALA A 138 -1.18 -17.77 -1.55
CA ALA A 138 -2.39 -18.56 -1.34
C ALA A 138 -2.18 -19.74 -0.36
N LEU A 139 -0.97 -20.30 -0.29
CA LEU A 139 -0.64 -21.34 0.69
C LEU A 139 -0.84 -20.89 2.14
N ALA A 140 -0.77 -19.58 2.42
CA ALA A 140 -0.98 -19.06 3.76
C ALA A 140 -2.39 -19.35 4.29
N THR A 141 -3.38 -19.60 3.43
CA THR A 141 -4.75 -19.96 3.86
C THR A 141 -4.81 -21.24 4.69
N HIS A 142 -3.80 -22.10 4.57
CA HIS A 142 -3.66 -23.33 5.35
C HIS A 142 -2.86 -23.16 6.64
N LEU A 143 -2.24 -22.00 6.85
CA LEU A 143 -1.49 -21.72 8.07
C LEU A 143 -2.41 -21.36 9.24
N PRO A 144 -1.99 -21.62 10.50
CA PRO A 144 -2.67 -21.09 11.66
C PRO A 144 -2.79 -19.56 11.64
N ASP A 145 -3.84 -19.02 12.27
CA ASP A 145 -4.12 -17.58 12.32
C ASP A 145 -2.94 -16.76 12.87
N ALA A 146 -2.24 -17.29 13.88
CA ALA A 146 -1.05 -16.67 14.46
C ALA A 146 0.07 -16.48 13.43
N PHE A 147 0.26 -17.43 12.50
CA PHE A 147 1.25 -17.31 11.43
C PHE A 147 0.83 -16.25 10.43
N ARG A 148 -0.44 -16.24 10.02
CA ARG A 148 -0.96 -15.24 9.08
C ARG A 148 -0.87 -13.84 9.67
N ALA A 149 -1.13 -13.68 10.97
CA ALA A 149 -0.98 -12.41 11.67
C ALA A 149 0.46 -11.89 11.64
N ASN A 150 1.47 -12.76 11.73
CA ASN A 150 2.89 -12.37 11.60
C ASN A 150 3.19 -11.64 10.29
N PHE A 151 2.52 -11.97 9.18
CA PHE A 151 2.70 -11.23 7.94
C PHE A 151 2.25 -9.78 8.05
N ALA A 152 1.08 -9.55 8.66
CA ALA A 152 0.55 -8.20 8.86
C ALA A 152 1.43 -7.36 9.79
N TYR A 153 2.13 -7.96 10.76
CA TYR A 153 3.11 -7.27 11.62
C TYR A 153 4.40 -6.88 10.90
N VAL A 154 4.69 -7.51 9.76
CA VAL A 154 5.95 -7.31 9.03
C VAL A 154 5.86 -6.20 7.98
N LEU A 155 4.70 -6.02 7.36
CA LEU A 155 4.44 -4.93 6.41
C LEU A 155 4.74 -3.52 6.96
N PRO A 156 4.36 -3.17 8.21
CA PRO A 156 4.83 -2.00 8.94
C PRO A 156 6.32 -1.67 8.77
N GLU A 157 7.17 -2.66 9.01
CA GLU A 157 8.62 -2.50 9.00
C GLU A 157 9.13 -2.21 7.58
N ILE A 158 8.47 -2.77 6.57
CA ILE A 158 8.81 -2.52 5.17
C ILE A 158 8.48 -1.07 4.79
N VAL A 159 7.29 -0.57 5.15
CA VAL A 159 6.86 0.80 4.79
C VAL A 159 7.53 1.88 5.64
N ARG A 160 7.92 1.56 6.88
CA ARG A 160 8.63 2.46 7.79
C ARG A 160 9.78 3.19 7.10
N HIS A 161 10.57 2.48 6.32
CA HIS A 161 11.77 3.02 5.67
C HIS A 161 11.53 3.61 4.27
N HIS A 162 10.29 3.62 3.77
CA HIS A 162 9.99 4.07 2.41
C HIS A 162 9.29 5.44 2.41
N ARG A 163 9.81 6.45 1.69
CA ARG A 163 9.22 7.79 1.64
C ARG A 163 7.99 7.82 0.73
N CYS A 164 6.82 7.52 1.30
CA CYS A 164 5.54 7.52 0.60
C CYS A 164 4.39 7.66 1.59
N LEU A 165 3.29 8.28 1.14
CA LEU A 165 2.04 8.33 1.90
C LEU A 165 1.46 6.91 2.01
N VAL A 166 1.27 6.41 3.23
CA VAL A 166 0.74 5.06 3.45
C VAL A 166 -0.78 5.12 3.54
N LEU A 167 -1.47 4.30 2.77
CA LEU A 167 -2.93 4.26 2.68
C LEU A 167 -3.46 2.94 3.25
N VAL A 168 -4.35 3.02 4.23
CA VAL A 168 -5.01 1.87 4.87
C VAL A 168 -6.50 1.93 4.57
N ARG A 169 -7.07 0.91 3.92
CA ARG A 169 -8.52 0.91 3.65
C ARG A 169 -9.32 0.79 4.94
N GLY A 170 -10.32 1.65 5.14
CA GLY A 170 -11.04 1.92 6.38
C GLY A 170 -11.61 0.69 7.09
N PRO A 171 -12.39 -0.20 6.43
CA PRO A 171 -12.88 -1.43 7.06
C PRO A 171 -11.76 -2.40 7.48
N LYS A 172 -10.56 -2.25 6.90
CA LYS A 172 -9.37 -3.05 7.20
C LYS A 172 -8.42 -2.36 8.18
N ALA A 173 -8.60 -1.06 8.46
CA ALA A 173 -7.84 -0.32 9.46
C ALA A 173 -8.09 -0.90 10.86
N GLU A 174 -9.22 -1.59 11.08
CA GLU A 174 -9.56 -2.26 12.34
C GLU A 174 -8.86 -3.61 12.55
N HIS A 175 -8.06 -4.09 11.59
CA HIS A 175 -7.29 -5.31 11.81
C HIS A 175 -6.29 -5.10 12.96
N PRO A 176 -6.23 -5.96 14.00
CA PRO A 176 -5.40 -5.73 15.18
C PRO A 176 -3.92 -5.41 14.88
N ALA A 177 -3.33 -6.09 13.89
CA ALA A 177 -1.94 -5.85 13.48
C ALA A 177 -1.73 -4.52 12.72
N LEU A 178 -2.77 -3.93 12.15
CA LEU A 178 -2.72 -2.59 11.53
C LEU A 178 -3.15 -1.51 12.54
N LEU A 179 -3.87 -1.86 13.60
CA LEU A 179 -4.13 -0.97 14.73
C LEU A 179 -2.87 -0.72 15.56
N THR A 180 -2.00 -1.73 15.72
CA THR A 180 -0.70 -1.55 16.40
C THR A 180 0.20 -0.55 15.68
N LEU A 181 0.11 -0.45 14.35
CA LEU A 181 0.72 0.66 13.60
C LEU A 181 0.20 2.00 14.13
N ARG A 182 -1.12 2.20 14.15
CA ARG A 182 -1.75 3.45 14.56
C ARG A 182 -1.35 3.91 15.96
N ASP A 183 -1.28 2.99 16.92
CA ASP A 183 -1.32 3.35 18.34
C ASP A 183 0.05 3.44 19.04
N ALA A 184 1.11 2.82 18.53
CA ALA A 184 2.43 2.84 19.18
C ALA A 184 3.64 2.87 18.22
N GLU A 185 3.59 2.09 17.13
CA GLU A 185 4.77 1.87 16.29
C GLU A 185 4.90 2.89 15.14
N TRP A 186 3.80 3.53 14.71
CA TRP A 186 3.86 4.47 13.59
C TRP A 186 4.65 5.74 13.88
N ARG A 187 4.52 6.34 15.07
CA ARG A 187 5.30 7.55 15.40
C ARG A 187 6.80 7.26 15.43
N ASP A 188 7.20 6.03 15.76
CA ASP A 188 8.59 5.60 15.67
C ASP A 188 9.00 5.34 14.22
N ALA A 189 8.07 4.92 13.38
CA ALA A 189 8.29 4.60 11.97
C ALA A 189 8.38 5.84 11.07
N LYS A 190 7.48 6.79 11.28
CA LYS A 190 7.39 8.06 10.57
C LYS A 190 7.28 9.21 11.57
N PRO A 191 8.41 9.63 12.15
CA PRO A 191 8.40 10.61 13.24
C PRO A 191 7.91 12.00 12.81
N ASN A 192 7.90 12.31 11.51
CA ASN A 192 7.47 13.62 11.01
C ASN A 192 6.08 13.62 10.37
N GLY A 193 5.34 12.50 10.37
CA GLY A 193 4.01 12.46 9.77
C GLY A 193 2.93 12.06 10.75
N ASP A 194 1.69 12.37 10.36
CA ASP A 194 0.51 12.18 11.18
C ASP A 194 -0.37 11.04 10.68
N PHE A 195 -1.35 10.65 11.50
CA PHE A 195 -2.40 9.72 11.11
C PHE A 195 -3.68 10.50 10.79
N PHE A 196 -4.16 10.38 9.57
CA PHE A 196 -5.38 11.03 9.13
C PHE A 196 -6.45 10.05 8.66
N TYR A 197 -7.66 10.56 8.60
CA TYR A 197 -8.84 9.88 8.09
C TYR A 197 -9.40 10.63 6.87
N VAL A 198 -9.79 9.90 5.83
CA VAL A 198 -10.33 10.43 4.57
C VAL A 198 -11.53 9.59 4.12
N GLY A 199 -12.68 10.19 3.80
CA GLY A 199 -13.85 9.42 3.37
C GLY A 199 -14.56 8.66 4.49
N THR A 200 -14.21 8.92 5.75
CA THR A 200 -14.80 8.23 6.90
C THR A 200 -15.57 9.22 7.76
N ALA A 201 -16.71 8.77 8.30
CA ALA A 201 -17.46 9.55 9.27
C ALA A 201 -16.55 9.92 10.46
N PRO A 202 -16.56 11.19 10.91
CA PRO A 202 -15.77 11.61 12.05
C PRO A 202 -16.15 10.80 13.28
N GLN A 203 -15.16 10.24 13.97
CA GLN A 203 -15.33 9.64 15.30
C GLN A 203 -14.65 10.54 16.34
N GLU A 204 -14.90 10.30 17.63
CA GLU A 204 -14.17 11.01 18.68
C GLU A 204 -12.66 10.83 18.48
N ASN A 205 -11.92 11.94 18.50
CA ASN A 205 -10.46 11.99 18.32
C ASN A 205 -9.92 11.55 16.94
N THR A 206 -10.72 11.62 15.86
CA THR A 206 -10.20 11.44 14.49
C THR A 206 -9.73 12.75 13.87
N TYR A 207 -8.51 12.77 13.36
CA TYR A 207 -7.99 13.87 12.54
C TYR A 207 -8.35 13.64 11.08
N LEU A 208 -9.19 14.50 10.51
CA LEU A 208 -9.54 14.45 9.08
C LEU A 208 -8.53 15.25 8.26
N TYR A 209 -8.21 14.80 7.04
CA TYR A 209 -7.34 15.55 6.13
C TYR A 209 -8.15 16.34 5.09
N PRO A 210 -7.95 17.67 4.96
CA PRO A 210 -8.66 18.50 3.98
C PRO A 210 -8.10 18.32 2.57
N LEU A 211 -8.40 17.19 1.93
CA LEU A 211 -7.97 16.91 0.56
C LEU A 211 -8.81 17.74 -0.44
N ASP A 212 -8.13 18.56 -1.25
CA ASP A 212 -8.74 19.14 -2.46
C ASP A 212 -8.46 18.21 -3.65
N PRO A 213 -9.45 17.43 -4.12
CA PRO A 213 -9.23 16.46 -5.18
C PRO A 213 -9.12 17.08 -6.56
N ILE A 214 -9.45 18.37 -6.74
CA ILE A 214 -9.47 19.02 -8.05
C ILE A 214 -8.42 20.12 -8.19
N ALA A 215 -7.59 20.35 -7.17
CA ALA A 215 -6.56 21.38 -7.16
C ALA A 215 -5.52 21.26 -8.30
N ASN A 216 -4.98 22.41 -8.71
CA ASN A 216 -3.83 22.57 -9.60
C ASN A 216 -4.03 22.06 -11.04
N ILE A 217 -5.27 22.05 -11.54
CA ILE A 217 -5.60 21.60 -12.89
C ILE A 217 -5.95 22.80 -13.77
N ARG A 218 -5.19 22.99 -14.85
CA ARG A 218 -5.31 24.17 -15.75
C ARG A 218 -5.57 23.83 -17.21
N ASN A 219 -5.63 22.55 -17.57
CA ASN A 219 -5.84 22.13 -18.95
C ASN A 219 -6.81 20.95 -19.03
N LEU A 220 -7.44 20.80 -20.19
CA LEU A 220 -8.49 19.82 -20.43
C LEU A 220 -8.00 18.37 -20.36
N ASP A 221 -6.80 18.07 -20.85
CA ASP A 221 -6.24 16.71 -20.78
C ASP A 221 -6.09 16.24 -19.32
N ARG A 222 -5.48 17.06 -18.45
CA ARG A 222 -5.37 16.76 -17.03
C ARG A 222 -6.73 16.74 -16.32
N ALA A 223 -7.64 17.65 -16.69
CA ALA A 223 -8.98 17.66 -16.11
C ALA A 223 -9.78 16.40 -16.48
N LEU A 224 -9.61 15.87 -17.69
CA LEU A 224 -10.21 14.59 -18.10
C LEU A 224 -9.62 13.42 -17.32
N LYS A 225 -8.29 13.36 -17.16
CA LYS A 225 -7.63 12.33 -16.33
C LYS A 225 -8.13 12.37 -14.89
N ARG A 226 -8.20 13.56 -14.30
CA ARG A 226 -8.75 13.75 -12.95
C ARG A 226 -10.21 13.35 -12.86
N SER A 227 -11.02 13.69 -13.85
CA SER A 227 -12.44 13.32 -13.86
C SER A 227 -12.63 11.82 -13.81
N ASN A 228 -11.83 11.06 -14.57
CA ASN A 228 -11.83 9.60 -14.52
C ASN A 228 -11.37 9.07 -13.14
N ALA A 229 -10.32 9.65 -12.55
CA ALA A 229 -9.85 9.28 -11.21
C ALA A 229 -10.93 9.52 -10.12
N LEU A 230 -11.78 10.53 -10.32
CA LEU A 230 -12.93 10.83 -9.47
C LEU A 230 -14.15 9.93 -9.73
N GLY A 231 -14.03 8.94 -10.62
CA GLY A 231 -15.07 7.94 -10.89
C GLY A 231 -16.11 8.39 -11.91
N ALA A 232 -15.86 9.45 -12.68
CA ALA A 232 -16.75 9.85 -13.77
C ALA A 232 -16.81 8.75 -14.85
N THR A 233 -18.02 8.43 -15.29
CA THR A 233 -18.21 7.58 -16.48
C THR A 233 -17.77 8.31 -17.76
N ARG A 234 -17.72 7.59 -18.88
CA ARG A 234 -17.30 8.15 -20.18
C ARG A 234 -18.07 9.41 -20.58
N ASP A 235 -19.37 9.45 -20.31
CA ASP A 235 -20.24 10.57 -20.70
C ASP A 235 -20.20 11.73 -19.67
N GLU A 236 -19.73 11.46 -18.44
CA GLU A 236 -19.60 12.43 -17.36
C GLU A 236 -18.21 13.09 -17.32
N ALA A 237 -17.19 12.41 -17.86
CA ALA A 237 -15.80 12.86 -17.77
C ALA A 237 -15.58 14.24 -18.39
N THR A 238 -16.19 14.53 -19.55
CA THR A 238 -16.05 15.84 -20.20
C THR A 238 -16.77 16.96 -19.44
N PRO A 239 -18.05 16.84 -19.05
CA PRO A 239 -18.69 17.84 -18.18
C PRO A 239 -17.93 18.10 -16.87
N LEU A 240 -17.48 17.05 -16.19
CA LEU A 240 -16.72 17.20 -14.95
C LEU A 240 -15.37 17.89 -15.18
N ALA A 241 -14.66 17.57 -16.26
CA ALA A 241 -13.39 18.21 -16.61
C ALA A 241 -13.55 19.73 -16.81
N TRP A 242 -14.63 20.16 -17.45
CA TRP A 242 -14.95 21.59 -17.55
C TRP A 242 -15.24 22.22 -16.19
N ALA A 243 -16.02 21.57 -15.32
CA ALA A 243 -16.26 22.07 -13.97
C ALA A 243 -14.95 22.25 -13.18
N ILE A 244 -14.02 21.30 -13.28
CA ILE A 244 -12.70 21.36 -12.65
C ILE A 244 -11.91 22.58 -13.13
N ILE A 245 -11.86 22.83 -14.44
CA ILE A 245 -11.13 23.98 -15.01
C ILE A 245 -11.74 25.30 -14.53
N ILE A 246 -13.06 25.42 -14.57
CA ILE A 246 -13.78 26.64 -14.13
C ILE A 246 -13.50 26.90 -12.65
N ALA A 247 -13.59 25.87 -11.81
CA ALA A 247 -13.31 25.95 -10.38
C ALA A 247 -11.85 26.38 -10.10
N ASN A 248 -10.87 25.79 -10.79
CA ASN A 248 -9.46 26.17 -10.63
C ASN A 248 -9.19 27.61 -11.10
N SER A 249 -9.84 28.05 -12.16
CA SER A 249 -9.73 29.43 -12.64
C SER A 249 -10.30 30.42 -11.61
N ARG A 250 -11.47 30.09 -11.03
CA ARG A 250 -12.08 30.88 -9.94
C ARG A 250 -11.20 30.93 -8.70
N ALA A 251 -10.72 29.77 -8.25
CA ALA A 251 -9.81 29.61 -7.11
C ALA A 251 -8.53 30.44 -7.26
N GLN A 252 -7.94 30.48 -8.47
CA GLN A 252 -6.77 31.31 -8.74
C GLN A 252 -7.07 32.81 -8.56
N ALA A 253 -8.25 33.26 -8.97
CA ALA A 253 -8.65 34.67 -8.84
C ALA A 253 -8.98 35.07 -7.39
N SER A 254 -9.54 34.14 -6.59
CA SER A 254 -9.95 34.39 -5.20
C SER A 254 -8.91 33.96 -4.16
N SER A 255 -7.81 33.30 -4.55
CA SER A 255 -6.84 32.68 -3.64
C SER A 255 -7.47 31.69 -2.64
N THR A 256 -8.47 30.92 -3.10
CA THR A 256 -9.15 29.87 -2.34
C THR A 256 -8.81 28.48 -2.90
N PRO A 257 -8.97 27.38 -2.14
CA PRO A 257 -8.96 26.02 -2.69
C PRO A 257 -9.95 25.87 -3.84
N ALA A 258 -9.63 24.99 -4.79
CA ALA A 258 -10.44 24.73 -5.97
C ALA A 258 -11.78 24.06 -5.60
N ILE A 259 -11.78 23.15 -4.64
CA ILE A 259 -13.01 22.51 -4.16
C ILE A 259 -13.96 23.50 -3.44
N GLU A 260 -13.41 24.49 -2.73
CA GLU A 260 -14.20 25.59 -2.14
C GLU A 260 -14.78 26.50 -3.24
N ALA A 261 -13.94 26.91 -4.20
CA ALA A 261 -14.39 27.72 -5.33
C ALA A 261 -15.47 27.01 -6.17
N TRP A 262 -15.33 25.70 -6.36
CA TRP A 262 -16.36 24.87 -6.97
C TRP A 262 -17.67 24.91 -6.17
N SER A 263 -17.60 24.79 -4.84
CA SER A 263 -18.77 24.81 -3.97
C SER A 263 -19.56 26.12 -4.11
N ASP A 264 -18.85 27.26 -4.19
CA ASP A 264 -19.47 28.57 -4.41
C ASP A 264 -20.18 28.63 -5.77
N LEU A 265 -19.52 28.19 -6.85
CA LEU A 265 -20.12 28.11 -8.19
C LEU A 265 -21.35 27.18 -8.21
N ALA A 266 -21.27 26.04 -7.54
CA ALA A 266 -22.36 25.07 -7.45
C ALA A 266 -23.58 25.64 -6.71
N ALA A 267 -23.36 26.53 -5.73
CA ALA A 267 -24.42 27.23 -4.98
C ALA A 267 -25.06 28.36 -5.80
N GLU A 268 -24.29 29.05 -6.65
CA GLU A 268 -24.81 30.03 -7.62
C GLU A 268 -25.71 29.35 -8.68
N GLY A 269 -25.41 28.10 -9.04
CA GLY A 269 -26.23 27.26 -9.93
C GLY A 269 -25.69 27.16 -11.35
N PRO A 270 -26.46 26.62 -12.30
CA PRO A 270 -25.99 26.26 -13.65
C PRO A 270 -25.30 27.40 -14.41
N HIS A 271 -25.83 28.62 -14.31
CA HIS A 271 -25.32 29.77 -15.05
C HIS A 271 -23.87 30.13 -14.68
N ALA A 272 -23.41 29.81 -13.47
CA ALA A 272 -22.03 30.04 -13.03
C ALA A 272 -21.01 29.18 -13.78
N PHE A 273 -21.46 28.12 -14.47
CA PHE A 273 -20.63 27.24 -15.30
C PHE A 273 -20.65 27.62 -16.79
N THR A 274 -21.22 28.78 -17.14
CA THR A 274 -21.20 29.27 -18.53
C THR A 274 -19.78 29.66 -18.93
N VAL A 275 -19.21 28.94 -19.90
CA VAL A 275 -17.87 29.25 -20.42
C VAL A 275 -17.95 30.43 -21.39
N SER A 276 -17.45 31.59 -20.97
CA SER A 276 -17.32 32.76 -21.84
C SER A 276 -16.06 32.66 -22.71
N ASP A 277 -16.00 33.37 -23.85
CA ASP A 277 -14.81 33.41 -24.71
C ASP A 277 -13.53 33.87 -24.00
N ARG A 278 -13.66 34.62 -22.90
CA ARG A 278 -12.52 35.04 -22.07
C ARG A 278 -11.92 33.93 -21.22
N THR A 279 -12.70 32.89 -20.91
CA THR A 279 -12.27 31.75 -20.07
C THR A 279 -11.36 30.79 -20.85
N VAL A 280 -11.34 30.86 -22.19
CA VAL A 280 -10.57 29.98 -23.09
C VAL A 280 -9.25 30.61 -23.56
N ALA A 281 -8.83 31.74 -22.97
CA ALA A 281 -7.55 32.35 -23.30
C ALA A 281 -6.39 31.47 -22.78
N MET A 282 -5.88 30.61 -23.67
CA MET A 282 -4.63 29.87 -23.47
C MET A 282 -3.47 30.85 -23.26
N PRO A 283 -2.42 30.47 -22.50
CA PRO A 283 -1.23 31.28 -22.37
C PRO A 283 -0.63 31.51 -23.76
N ASP A 284 -0.45 32.77 -24.11
CA ASP A 284 0.14 33.23 -25.37
C ASP A 284 1.65 32.92 -25.32
N ASP A 285 2.02 31.68 -25.65
CA ASP A 285 3.34 31.35 -26.16
C ASP A 285 3.46 32.08 -27.50
N GLY A 286 4.03 33.29 -27.48
CA GLY A 286 4.02 34.25 -28.58
C GLY A 286 4.83 33.85 -29.81
N THR A 287 4.71 32.62 -30.31
CA THR A 287 5.48 32.12 -31.45
C THR A 287 4.69 31.72 -32.70
N GLU A 288 3.35 31.78 -32.77
CA GLU A 288 2.64 31.63 -34.05
C GLU A 288 1.23 32.28 -34.06
N PRO A 289 0.80 32.92 -35.17
CA PRO A 289 -0.58 33.40 -35.29
C PRO A 289 -1.56 32.22 -35.29
N PRO A 290 -2.70 32.32 -34.57
CA PRO A 290 -3.61 31.20 -34.40
C PRO A 290 -4.25 30.80 -35.73
N ARG A 291 -4.01 29.56 -36.17
CA ARG A 291 -4.79 28.93 -37.23
C ARG A 291 -6.28 28.95 -36.84
N PRO A 292 -7.23 29.15 -37.78
CA PRO A 292 -8.66 29.08 -37.47
C PRO A 292 -9.01 27.66 -37.03
N ARG A 293 -9.08 27.45 -35.71
CA ARG A 293 -9.60 26.22 -35.11
C ARG A 293 -11.14 26.28 -35.22
N PRO A 294 -11.82 25.15 -35.49
CA PRO A 294 -13.27 25.11 -35.37
C PRO A 294 -13.69 25.61 -33.97
N PRO A 295 -14.84 26.30 -33.84
CA PRO A 295 -15.21 26.94 -32.58
C PRO A 295 -15.35 25.87 -31.50
N LEU A 296 -14.40 25.87 -30.56
CA LEU A 296 -14.36 24.99 -29.38
C LEU A 296 -15.70 25.01 -28.63
N GLN A 297 -16.42 26.14 -28.68
CA GLN A 297 -17.76 26.34 -28.13
C GLN A 297 -18.75 25.23 -28.48
N SER A 298 -18.71 24.68 -29.70
CA SER A 298 -19.62 23.60 -30.12
C SER A 298 -19.36 22.26 -29.43
N GLN A 299 -18.21 22.11 -28.76
CA GLN A 299 -17.79 20.91 -28.06
C GLN A 299 -17.83 21.07 -26.53
N ILE A 300 -18.17 22.26 -26.03
CA ILE A 300 -18.34 22.51 -24.59
C ILE A 300 -19.73 22.00 -24.20
N PRO A 301 -19.86 21.11 -23.20
CA PRO A 301 -21.15 20.72 -22.66
C PRO A 301 -21.93 21.94 -22.17
N ASP A 302 -23.26 21.87 -22.22
CA ASP A 302 -24.08 22.94 -21.67
C ASP A 302 -23.89 23.08 -20.14
N ALA A 303 -24.14 24.29 -19.63
CA ALA A 303 -23.83 24.63 -18.25
C ALA A 303 -24.67 23.82 -17.23
N GLU A 304 -25.89 23.41 -17.59
CA GLU A 304 -26.74 22.53 -16.77
C GLU A 304 -26.09 21.15 -16.62
N THR A 305 -25.61 20.58 -17.72
CA THR A 305 -24.90 19.30 -17.71
C THR A 305 -23.61 19.38 -16.86
N ILE A 306 -22.81 20.44 -17.01
CA ILE A 306 -21.59 20.66 -16.19
C ILE A 306 -21.95 20.74 -14.70
N TRP A 307 -22.93 21.57 -14.34
CA TRP A 307 -23.36 21.76 -12.96
C TRP A 307 -23.89 20.47 -12.34
N ARG A 308 -24.82 19.79 -13.02
CA ARG A 308 -25.45 18.57 -12.51
C ARG A 308 -24.43 17.45 -12.31
N THR A 309 -23.58 17.19 -13.31
CA THR A 309 -22.55 16.14 -13.23
C THR A 309 -21.53 16.45 -12.14
N SER A 310 -21.05 17.69 -12.06
CA SER A 310 -20.08 18.06 -11.02
C SER A 310 -20.65 17.99 -9.61
N LYS A 311 -21.91 18.39 -9.40
CA LYS A 311 -22.62 18.26 -8.13
C LYS A 311 -22.74 16.81 -7.67
N ASP A 312 -23.12 15.93 -8.58
CA ASP A 312 -23.28 14.51 -8.27
C ASP A 312 -21.96 13.84 -7.83
N ILE A 313 -20.83 14.24 -8.43
CA ILE A 313 -19.52 13.61 -8.19
C ILE A 313 -18.72 14.33 -7.07
N LEU A 314 -18.70 15.65 -7.03
CA LEU A 314 -17.82 16.43 -6.15
C LEU A 314 -18.42 16.75 -4.77
N THR A 315 -19.73 16.57 -4.57
CA THR A 315 -20.36 16.86 -3.26
C THR A 315 -19.75 16.05 -2.11
N PRO A 316 -19.57 14.72 -2.20
CA PRO A 316 -18.94 13.95 -1.11
C PRO A 316 -17.54 14.44 -0.77
N TRP A 317 -16.72 14.73 -1.78
CA TRP A 317 -15.37 15.27 -1.59
C TRP A 317 -15.38 16.64 -0.92
N ARG A 318 -16.32 17.53 -1.30
CA ARG A 318 -16.47 18.84 -0.68
C ARG A 318 -16.91 18.74 0.77
N ASP A 319 -17.80 17.82 1.07
CA ASP A 319 -18.29 17.62 2.43
C ASP A 319 -17.14 17.19 3.35
N ASP A 320 -16.33 16.22 2.92
CA ASP A 320 -15.15 15.79 3.67
C ASP A 320 -14.10 16.89 3.81
N HIS A 321 -13.80 17.61 2.72
CA HIS A 321 -12.89 18.75 2.78
C HIS A 321 -13.39 19.79 3.79
N THR A 322 -14.69 20.07 3.83
CA THR A 322 -15.30 21.02 4.75
C THR A 322 -15.19 20.52 6.20
N LEU A 323 -15.53 19.26 6.46
CA LEU A 323 -15.41 18.64 7.78
C LEU A 323 -13.98 18.65 8.30
N ALA A 324 -13.00 18.46 7.41
CA ALA A 324 -11.58 18.50 7.76
C ALA A 324 -11.03 19.93 7.93
N THR A 325 -11.65 20.91 7.27
CA THR A 325 -11.15 22.29 7.26
C THR A 325 -11.68 23.12 8.43
N PHE A 326 -12.86 22.82 8.95
CA PHE A 326 -13.52 23.68 9.95
C PHE A 326 -13.73 22.97 11.27
N PHE A 327 -13.32 23.62 12.36
CA PHE A 327 -13.76 23.30 13.71
C PHE A 327 -14.95 24.19 14.08
N ILE A 328 -16.13 23.60 14.27
CA ILE A 328 -17.34 24.33 14.63
C ILE A 328 -17.58 24.16 16.13
N THR A 329 -17.52 25.27 16.88
CA THR A 329 -17.92 25.30 18.29
C THR A 329 -19.21 26.10 18.42
N VAL A 330 -20.22 25.48 19.05
CA VAL A 330 -21.44 26.19 19.45
C VAL A 330 -21.28 26.60 20.90
N THR A 331 -21.10 27.90 21.15
CA THR A 331 -20.83 28.42 22.50
C THR A 331 -22.11 28.60 23.32
N ASP A 332 -23.27 28.70 22.69
CA ASP A 332 -24.59 28.78 23.33
C ASP A 332 -25.70 28.35 22.35
N MET A 333 -26.56 27.42 22.79
CA MET A 333 -27.64 26.82 21.99
C MET A 333 -28.90 27.70 21.87
N THR A 334 -28.97 28.81 22.61
CA THR A 334 -30.17 29.65 22.69
C THR A 334 -30.27 30.74 21.62
N SER A 335 -29.17 31.03 20.91
CA SER A 335 -29.15 32.00 19.81
C SER A 335 -28.39 31.45 18.60
N ARG A 336 -28.89 31.72 17.39
CA ARG A 336 -28.21 31.36 16.12
C ARG A 336 -26.91 32.16 15.88
N GLU A 337 -26.64 33.19 16.69
CA GLU A 337 -25.49 34.08 16.52
C GLU A 337 -24.22 33.56 17.22
N ASN A 338 -24.28 32.40 17.89
CA ASN A 338 -23.20 31.88 18.74
C ASN A 338 -22.46 30.66 18.13
N ILE A 339 -22.45 30.53 16.79
CA ILE A 339 -21.69 29.50 16.08
C ILE A 339 -20.34 30.10 15.67
N ILE A 340 -19.25 29.62 16.26
CA ILE A 340 -17.89 29.98 15.88
C ILE A 340 -17.33 28.87 15.01
N ALA A 341 -17.17 29.14 13.71
CA ALA A 341 -16.44 28.27 12.79
C ALA A 341 -15.00 28.77 12.67
N GLN A 342 -14.04 27.97 13.13
CA GLN A 342 -12.62 28.26 12.98
C GLN A 342 -12.03 27.40 11.89
N ARG A 343 -11.36 28.02 10.92
CA ARG A 343 -10.61 27.30 9.90
C ARG A 343 -9.36 26.70 10.55
N GLN A 344 -9.19 25.38 10.45
CA GLN A 344 -7.93 24.72 10.74
C GLN A 344 -6.90 25.16 9.70
N GLN A 345 -5.66 25.39 10.12
CA GLN A 345 -4.60 25.64 9.14
C GLN A 345 -4.42 24.36 8.31
N THR A 346 -4.80 24.42 7.04
CA THR A 346 -4.56 23.35 6.07
C THR A 346 -3.05 23.11 6.03
N PRO A 347 -2.56 21.90 6.36
CA PRO A 347 -1.15 21.59 6.15
C PRO A 347 -0.87 21.75 4.66
N THR A 348 0.06 22.65 4.32
CA THR A 348 0.65 22.69 2.97
C THR A 348 1.19 21.29 2.70
N PRO A 349 1.13 20.72 1.48
CA PRO A 349 1.80 19.46 1.19
C PRO A 349 3.30 19.59 1.48
N THR A 350 3.67 19.12 2.66
CA THR A 350 5.02 19.14 3.22
C THR A 350 5.64 17.75 3.07
N PRO A 351 6.96 17.60 3.29
CA PRO A 351 7.58 16.28 3.45
C PRO A 351 6.89 15.39 4.50
N GLU A 352 6.14 15.99 5.42
CA GLU A 352 5.34 15.33 6.45
C GLU A 352 4.20 14.48 5.84
N LEU A 353 3.69 14.89 4.66
CA LEU A 353 2.64 14.17 3.94
C LEU A 353 3.12 12.80 3.44
N THR A 354 4.34 12.74 2.89
CA THR A 354 4.95 11.47 2.43
C THR A 354 5.44 10.61 3.59
N GLU A 355 5.32 11.11 4.82
CA GLU A 355 5.55 10.38 6.06
C GLU A 355 4.25 10.15 6.84
N SER A 356 3.06 10.38 6.26
CA SER A 356 1.77 10.20 6.95
C SER A 356 1.11 8.83 6.65
N VAL A 357 0.20 8.37 7.53
CA VAL A 357 -0.77 7.28 7.22
C VAL A 357 -2.15 7.87 7.07
N TRP A 358 -2.84 7.52 6.01
CA TRP A 358 -4.26 7.80 5.87
C TRP A 358 -5.08 6.51 5.94
N ALA A 359 -6.00 6.45 6.90
CA ALA A 359 -7.12 5.53 6.83
C ALA A 359 -8.17 6.12 5.87
N PHE A 360 -8.58 5.36 4.87
CA PHE A 360 -9.49 5.87 3.85
C PHE A 360 -10.60 4.88 3.47
N ASN A 361 -11.79 5.40 3.21
CA ASN A 361 -12.90 4.57 2.75
C ASN A 361 -13.32 4.95 1.32
N ASP A 362 -12.90 4.15 0.34
CA ASP A 362 -13.27 4.36 -1.07
C ASP A 362 -14.78 4.24 -1.30
N ASP A 363 -15.53 3.49 -0.48
CA ASP A 363 -16.98 3.34 -0.65
C ASP A 363 -17.74 4.66 -0.47
N HIS A 364 -17.09 5.67 0.15
CA HIS A 364 -17.66 7.00 0.31
C HIS A 364 -17.63 7.82 -1.00
N TYR A 365 -16.68 7.52 -1.89
CA TYR A 365 -16.49 8.23 -3.15
C TYR A 365 -16.91 7.34 -4.33
N ARG A 366 -17.30 7.95 -5.45
CA ARG A 366 -17.44 7.20 -6.72
C ARG A 366 -16.10 6.83 -7.33
N GLY A 367 -15.07 7.64 -7.06
CA GLY A 367 -13.71 7.48 -7.55
C GLY A 367 -12.82 6.72 -6.60
N ASN A 368 -11.55 6.62 -6.97
CA ASN A 368 -10.52 5.94 -6.20
C ASN A 368 -9.53 6.99 -5.68
N LEU A 369 -9.40 7.09 -4.35
CA LEU A 369 -8.48 8.04 -3.71
C LEU A 369 -7.04 7.86 -4.21
N VAL A 370 -6.62 6.62 -4.45
CA VAL A 370 -5.27 6.30 -4.94
C VAL A 370 -5.02 6.94 -6.31
N ASP A 371 -6.00 6.92 -7.20
CA ASP A 371 -5.88 7.48 -8.54
C ASP A 371 -5.85 9.02 -8.49
N VAL A 372 -6.64 9.62 -7.61
CA VAL A 372 -6.64 11.07 -7.34
C VAL A 372 -5.27 11.52 -6.84
N LEU A 373 -4.69 10.82 -5.87
CA LEU A 373 -3.37 11.12 -5.30
C LEU A 373 -2.24 10.90 -6.33
N THR A 374 -2.35 9.83 -7.11
CA THR A 374 -1.42 9.52 -8.21
C THR A 374 -1.39 10.65 -9.24
N ASP A 375 -2.55 11.17 -9.66
CA ASP A 375 -2.62 12.30 -10.61
C ASP A 375 -2.12 13.63 -9.99
N GLN A 376 -2.06 13.73 -8.65
CA GLN A 376 -1.38 14.82 -7.92
C GLN A 376 0.12 14.61 -7.76
N HIS A 377 0.68 13.54 -8.34
CA HIS A 377 2.09 13.14 -8.19
C HIS A 377 2.49 12.83 -6.75
N ILE A 378 1.56 12.33 -5.94
CA ILE A 378 1.83 11.85 -4.59
C ILE A 378 2.10 10.35 -4.67
N THR A 379 3.31 9.94 -4.29
CA THR A 379 3.66 8.52 -4.18
C THR A 379 2.95 7.91 -2.99
N THR A 380 2.16 6.86 -3.24
CA THR A 380 1.38 6.20 -2.18
C THR A 380 1.69 4.71 -2.08
N ALA A 381 1.54 4.16 -0.88
CA ALA A 381 1.66 2.73 -0.60
C ALA A 381 0.36 2.24 0.05
N THR A 382 -0.39 1.36 -0.62
CA THR A 382 -1.62 0.79 -0.06
C THR A 382 -1.28 -0.47 0.72
N ILE A 383 -1.65 -0.51 2.00
CA ILE A 383 -1.39 -1.63 2.92
C ILE A 383 -2.70 -2.29 3.37
N SER A 384 -2.66 -3.61 3.51
CA SER A 384 -3.71 -4.45 4.09
C SER A 384 -3.09 -5.59 4.91
N ALA A 385 -3.90 -6.37 5.62
CA ALA A 385 -3.41 -7.53 6.37
C ALA A 385 -2.76 -8.62 5.48
N THR A 386 -2.98 -8.57 4.16
CA THR A 386 -2.51 -9.59 3.20
C THR A 386 -1.72 -9.00 2.04
N SER A 387 -1.50 -7.69 1.99
CA SER A 387 -0.76 -7.08 0.88
C SER A 387 -0.18 -5.70 1.20
N LEU A 388 0.87 -5.33 0.47
CA LEU A 388 1.44 -4.00 0.40
C LEU A 388 1.76 -3.66 -1.07
N THR A 389 1.35 -2.49 -1.57
CA THR A 389 1.51 -2.15 -3.00
C THR A 389 1.81 -0.67 -3.21
N LEU A 390 2.85 -0.34 -4.00
CA LEU A 390 3.13 1.02 -4.46
C LEU A 390 2.16 1.46 -5.56
N ASN A 391 1.72 2.72 -5.53
CA ASN A 391 0.78 3.27 -6.50
C ASN A 391 1.24 4.65 -7.02
N PRO A 392 1.27 4.85 -8.35
CA PRO A 392 1.26 3.79 -9.36
C PRO A 392 2.57 2.98 -9.25
N PRO A 393 2.58 1.69 -9.60
CA PRO A 393 3.81 0.93 -9.54
C PRO A 393 4.82 1.43 -10.58
N PRO A 394 6.13 1.32 -10.33
CA PRO A 394 7.17 1.64 -11.31
C PRO A 394 7.02 0.83 -12.61
N ILE A 395 7.61 1.33 -13.70
CA ILE A 395 7.69 0.59 -14.97
C ILE A 395 8.53 -0.68 -14.73
N GLY A 396 7.97 -1.85 -15.06
CA GLY A 396 8.62 -3.13 -14.80
C GLY A 396 8.33 -3.69 -13.40
N ALA A 397 7.18 -3.33 -12.83
CA ALA A 397 6.74 -3.74 -11.51
C ALA A 397 6.97 -5.23 -11.22
N SER A 398 7.59 -5.49 -10.08
CA SER A 398 7.88 -6.81 -9.55
C SER A 398 6.89 -7.17 -8.46
N THR A 399 6.14 -8.25 -8.67
CA THR A 399 5.30 -8.85 -7.65
C THR A 399 6.12 -9.84 -6.84
N THR A 400 6.06 -9.72 -5.52
CA THR A 400 6.68 -10.63 -4.58
C THR A 400 5.60 -11.29 -3.73
N HIS A 401 5.57 -12.60 -3.74
CA HIS A 401 4.75 -13.39 -2.83
C HIS A 401 5.54 -13.67 -1.56
N ALA A 402 4.87 -13.67 -0.43
CA ALA A 402 5.47 -13.90 0.87
C ALA A 402 4.66 -14.92 1.66
N LEU A 403 5.36 -15.72 2.46
CA LEU A 403 4.80 -16.64 3.43
C LEU A 403 5.50 -16.44 4.78
N PRO A 404 4.74 -16.24 5.87
CA PRO A 404 5.31 -16.04 7.19
C PRO A 404 5.93 -17.35 7.69
N THR A 405 7.15 -17.31 8.23
CA THR A 405 7.77 -18.52 8.76
C THR A 405 7.20 -18.92 10.12
N GLY A 406 6.43 -18.06 10.79
CA GLY A 406 6.06 -18.22 12.20
C GLY A 406 7.01 -17.52 13.16
N ILE A 407 8.22 -17.21 12.70
CA ILE A 407 9.23 -16.46 13.45
C ILE A 407 9.12 -14.97 13.10
N ARG A 408 9.06 -14.12 14.13
CA ARG A 408 8.98 -12.65 13.94
C ARG A 408 10.15 -12.16 13.09
N GLY A 409 9.86 -11.28 12.13
CA GLY A 409 10.89 -10.68 11.29
C GLY A 409 11.42 -11.56 10.18
N ARG A 410 10.78 -12.70 9.89
CA ARG A 410 11.22 -13.62 8.84
C ARG A 410 10.04 -14.03 7.97
N ALA A 411 10.28 -14.05 6.67
CA ALA A 411 9.36 -14.64 5.71
C ALA A 411 10.15 -15.40 4.66
N VAL A 412 9.52 -16.38 4.03
CA VAL A 412 9.99 -16.87 2.74
C VAL A 412 9.27 -16.09 1.66
N VAL A 413 10.00 -15.66 0.64
CA VAL A 413 9.49 -14.79 -0.41
C VAL A 413 9.84 -15.34 -1.78
N ARG A 414 8.95 -15.16 -2.74
CA ARG A 414 9.11 -15.57 -4.14
C ARG A 414 8.78 -14.38 -5.03
N SER A 415 9.76 -13.92 -5.79
CA SER A 415 9.52 -12.95 -6.86
C SER A 415 8.95 -13.65 -8.09
N GLU A 416 7.97 -13.04 -8.76
CA GLU A 416 7.41 -13.58 -10.02
C GLU A 416 8.47 -13.77 -11.11
N GLY A 417 9.54 -12.95 -11.11
CA GLY A 417 10.60 -13.05 -12.11
C GLY A 417 11.49 -14.29 -11.95
N THR A 418 11.71 -14.77 -10.72
CA THR A 418 12.59 -15.92 -10.45
C THR A 418 11.82 -17.21 -10.18
N GLN A 419 10.59 -17.12 -9.68
CA GLN A 419 9.77 -18.25 -9.22
C GLN A 419 10.45 -19.12 -8.14
N LEU A 420 11.53 -18.63 -7.52
CA LEU A 420 12.25 -19.30 -6.45
C LEU A 420 11.92 -18.68 -5.10
N TRP A 421 11.56 -19.52 -4.13
CA TRP A 421 11.44 -19.12 -2.74
C TRP A 421 12.82 -18.89 -2.15
N ARG A 422 12.97 -17.76 -1.48
CA ARG A 422 14.15 -17.32 -0.76
C ARG A 422 13.74 -16.89 0.64
N VAL A 423 14.68 -16.87 1.56
CA VAL A 423 14.41 -16.40 2.91
C VAL A 423 14.70 -14.92 2.98
N ALA A 424 13.68 -14.13 3.28
CA ALA A 424 13.80 -12.72 3.59
C ALA A 424 13.85 -12.52 5.10
N ARG A 425 14.91 -11.86 5.57
CA ARG A 425 14.90 -11.24 6.90
C ARG A 425 14.32 -9.83 6.81
N ILE A 426 13.25 -9.59 7.57
CA ILE A 426 12.40 -8.40 7.50
C ILE A 426 12.48 -7.53 8.78
N SER A 427 12.83 -8.07 9.96
CA SER A 427 13.15 -7.26 11.17
C SER A 427 14.46 -7.72 11.85
N GLU A 428 15.23 -6.93 12.60
CA GLU A 428 15.13 -5.57 13.15
C GLU A 428 16.04 -4.58 12.39
N TYR A 429 15.49 -3.79 11.46
CA TYR A 429 16.18 -2.66 10.82
C TYR A 429 16.10 -1.38 11.66
#